data_AF-A0A534UH96-F1
#
_entry.id   AF-A0A534UH96-F1
#
_cell.length_a   1.000
_cell.length_b   1.000
_cell.length_c   1.000
_cell.angle_alpha   90.00
_cell.angle_beta   90.00
_cell.angle_gamma   90.00
#
_symmetry.space_group_name_H-M   'P 1'
#
loop_
_entity.id
_entity.type
_entity.pdbx_description
1 polymer ?
#
loop_
_entity_poly.entity_id
_entity_poly.type
_entity_poly.pdbx_seq_one_letter_code
_entity_poly.pdbx_strand_id
1 'polypeptide(L)'
;MKLEIAEFPVSKIRLGHRFSYENQILDVEEGALIDLVQEDPRITDATLAVAIPGEKTRVTGIRDIVEPRHKVSGNGQVFPGVLGAVENVGDGRTHRLSGMAVVAAAEYEGTIRAGTTVPRSAILDMAGPGAEVSRFSAYLHLVISFRIVPG
;
A
#
# COMPACT_ATOMS: atom_id res chain seq x y z
N MET A 1 14.60 20.04 -16.68
CA MET A 1 14.22 18.65 -16.35
C MET A 1 12.71 18.53 -16.51
N LYS A 2 12.20 17.47 -17.15
CA LYS A 2 10.76 17.27 -17.38
C LYS A 2 10.35 15.97 -16.71
N LEU A 3 9.46 16.06 -15.73
CA LEU A 3 8.80 14.91 -15.11
C LEU A 3 7.40 14.78 -15.69
N GLU A 4 7.05 13.58 -16.13
CA GLU A 4 5.71 13.22 -16.58
C GLU A 4 5.11 12.23 -15.57
N ILE A 5 3.91 12.54 -15.07
CA ILE A 5 3.12 11.63 -14.24
C ILE A 5 1.95 11.15 -15.10
N ALA A 6 1.96 9.87 -15.44
CA ALA A 6 0.84 9.22 -16.13
C ALA A 6 -0.09 8.60 -15.10
N GLU A 7 -1.36 8.96 -15.17
CA GLU A 7 -2.36 8.54 -14.19
C GLU A 7 -3.24 7.42 -14.75
N PHE A 8 -3.40 6.38 -13.94
CA PHE A 8 -4.29 5.26 -14.20
C PHE A 8 -5.30 5.19 -13.04
N PRO A 9 -6.47 5.84 -13.14
CA PRO A 9 -7.43 5.90 -12.06
C PRO A 9 -8.02 4.52 -11.75
N VAL A 10 -8.09 4.16 -10.48
CA VAL A 10 -8.69 2.91 -10.00
C VAL A 10 -10.00 3.25 -9.29
N SER A 11 -11.11 2.72 -9.81
CA SER A 11 -12.45 2.87 -9.23
C SER A 11 -12.98 1.56 -8.62
N LYS A 12 -12.31 0.43 -8.89
CA LYS A 12 -12.62 -0.86 -8.26
C LYS A 12 -11.38 -1.75 -8.20
N ILE A 13 -11.22 -2.48 -7.11
CA ILE A 13 -10.21 -3.54 -6.94
C ILE A 13 -10.95 -4.87 -6.82
N ARG A 14 -10.41 -5.92 -7.44
CA ARG A 14 -10.93 -7.30 -7.35
C ARG A 14 -9.76 -8.25 -7.08
N LEU A 15 -9.90 -9.08 -6.06
CA LEU A 15 -9.00 -10.21 -5.85
C LEU A 15 -9.45 -11.35 -6.77
N GLY A 16 -8.51 -11.94 -7.50
CA GLY A 16 -8.76 -12.98 -8.49
C GLY A 16 -7.50 -13.79 -8.80
N HIS A 17 -7.45 -14.33 -10.02
CA HIS A 17 -6.42 -15.29 -10.45
C HIS A 17 -5.51 -14.77 -11.56
N ARG A 18 -5.57 -13.48 -11.88
CA ARG A 18 -4.69 -12.83 -12.86
C ARG A 18 -4.62 -11.33 -12.61
N PHE A 19 -3.52 -10.72 -13.03
CA PHE A 19 -3.41 -9.26 -13.09
C PHE A 19 -4.07 -8.71 -14.36
N SER A 20 -5.00 -7.77 -14.21
CA SER A 20 -5.51 -6.97 -15.33
C SER A 20 -5.93 -5.58 -14.88
N TYR A 21 -5.87 -4.63 -15.80
CA TYR A 21 -6.39 -3.28 -15.60
C TYR A 21 -7.19 -2.85 -16.83
N GLU A 22 -8.51 -2.79 -16.66
CA GLU A 22 -9.44 -2.45 -17.75
C GLU A 22 -10.57 -1.58 -17.20
N ASN A 23 -10.90 -0.48 -17.88
CA ASN A 23 -12.00 0.41 -17.49
C ASN A 23 -11.94 0.84 -16.01
N GLN A 24 -10.74 1.16 -15.51
CA GLN A 24 -10.48 1.56 -14.12
C GLN A 24 -10.72 0.46 -13.06
N ILE A 25 -10.91 -0.77 -13.50
CA ILE A 25 -11.02 -1.96 -12.63
C ILE A 25 -9.65 -2.62 -12.61
N LEU A 26 -9.10 -2.77 -11.41
CA LEU A 26 -7.85 -3.48 -11.16
C LEU A 26 -8.18 -4.89 -10.64
N ASP A 27 -7.93 -5.91 -11.45
CA ASP A 27 -7.89 -7.29 -11.00
C ASP A 27 -6.47 -7.61 -10.52
N VAL A 28 -6.40 -8.18 -9.33
CA VAL A 28 -5.16 -8.50 -8.63
C VAL A 28 -5.11 -10.01 -8.43
N GLU A 29 -4.03 -10.64 -8.86
CA GLU A 29 -3.79 -12.04 -8.57
C GLU A 29 -3.35 -12.20 -7.11
N GLU A 30 -4.22 -12.77 -6.29
CA GLU A 30 -3.99 -12.88 -4.86
C GLU A 30 -2.81 -13.81 -4.53
N GLY A 31 -2.76 -14.99 -5.16
CA GLY A 31 -1.69 -15.96 -4.95
C GLY A 31 -0.31 -15.39 -5.28
N ALA A 32 -0.15 -14.83 -6.48
CA ALA A 32 1.12 -14.23 -6.90
C ALA A 32 1.59 -13.07 -6.01
N LEU A 33 0.66 -12.25 -5.48
CA LEU A 33 1.04 -11.20 -4.53
C LEU A 33 1.43 -11.75 -3.17
N ILE A 34 0.74 -12.77 -2.66
CA ILE A 34 1.12 -13.43 -1.41
C ILE A 34 2.50 -14.08 -1.56
N ASP A 35 2.73 -14.79 -2.66
CA ASP A 35 4.03 -15.41 -2.96
C ASP A 35 5.14 -14.36 -3.00
N LEU A 36 4.91 -13.23 -3.68
CA LEU A 36 5.86 -12.11 -3.74
C LEU A 36 6.17 -11.53 -2.35
N VAL A 37 5.15 -11.35 -1.51
CA VAL A 37 5.33 -10.85 -0.13
C VAL A 37 6.14 -11.84 0.70
N GLN A 38 5.93 -13.15 0.50
CA GLN A 38 6.64 -14.22 1.21
C GLN A 38 8.07 -14.47 0.71
N GLU A 39 8.53 -13.79 -0.35
CA GLU A 39 9.95 -13.77 -0.71
C GLU A 39 10.82 -13.13 0.39
N ASP A 40 10.23 -12.26 1.23
CA ASP A 40 10.91 -11.72 2.41
C ASP A 40 10.88 -12.74 3.56
N PRO A 41 12.03 -13.32 3.96
CA PRO A 41 12.07 -14.39 4.97
C PRO A 41 11.67 -13.91 6.38
N ARG A 42 11.52 -12.60 6.58
CA ARG A 42 11.05 -12.03 7.84
C ARG A 42 9.54 -12.11 7.97
N ILE A 43 8.80 -12.32 6.87
CA ILE A 43 7.35 -12.42 6.85
C ILE A 43 6.97 -13.90 6.93
N THR A 44 6.18 -14.28 7.94
CA THR A 44 5.79 -15.69 8.17
C THR A 44 4.43 -16.04 7.60
N ASP A 45 3.57 -15.03 7.43
CA ASP A 45 2.19 -15.18 6.99
C ASP A 45 1.72 -13.86 6.36
N ALA A 46 0.88 -13.95 5.33
CA ALA A 46 0.34 -12.79 4.65
C ALA A 46 -1.05 -13.07 4.09
N THR A 47 -1.95 -12.10 4.21
CA THR A 47 -3.31 -12.13 3.67
C THR A 47 -3.66 -10.82 2.99
N LEU A 48 -4.53 -10.89 1.98
CA LEU A 48 -5.01 -9.72 1.27
C LEU A 48 -6.47 -9.43 1.59
N ALA A 49 -6.82 -8.14 1.62
CA ALA A 49 -8.19 -7.69 1.69
C ALA A 49 -8.37 -6.41 0.88
N VAL A 50 -9.61 -6.14 0.47
CA VAL A 50 -9.98 -4.86 -0.14
C VAL A 50 -10.89 -4.13 0.83
N ALA A 51 -10.57 -2.86 1.12
CA ALA A 51 -11.43 -1.99 1.92
C ALA A 51 -11.85 -0.79 1.07
N ILE A 52 -13.15 -0.49 1.05
CA ILE A 52 -13.71 0.55 0.17
C ILE A 52 -14.33 1.72 0.98
N PRO A 53 -14.33 2.95 0.43
CA PRO A 53 -14.96 4.10 1.10
C PRO A 53 -16.43 3.85 1.47
N GLY A 54 -16.78 4.17 2.71
CA GLY A 54 -18.14 4.01 3.25
C GLY A 54 -18.47 2.61 3.77
N GLU A 55 -17.59 1.62 3.56
CA GLU A 55 -17.76 0.29 4.14
C GLU A 55 -17.57 0.31 5.66
N LYS A 56 -18.31 -0.51 6.40
CA LYS A 56 -18.16 -0.67 7.84
C LYS A 56 -16.92 -1.50 8.20
N THR A 57 -15.76 -1.00 7.79
CA THR A 57 -14.46 -1.64 7.94
C THR A 57 -13.50 -0.69 8.66
N ARG A 58 -12.69 -1.26 9.57
CA ARG A 58 -11.57 -0.59 10.24
C ARG A 58 -10.30 -1.38 9.97
N VAL A 59 -9.28 -0.72 9.44
CA VAL A 59 -7.93 -1.29 9.31
C VAL A 59 -7.11 -0.90 10.53
N THR A 60 -6.43 -1.85 11.14
CA THR A 60 -5.58 -1.65 12.34
C THR A 60 -4.17 -2.15 12.07
N GLY A 61 -3.23 -1.86 12.97
CA GLY A 61 -1.84 -2.34 12.83
C GLY A 61 -1.10 -1.72 11.65
N ILE A 62 -1.58 -0.58 11.14
CA ILE A 62 -1.01 0.08 9.96
C ILE A 62 0.44 0.48 10.24
N ARG A 63 1.31 0.20 9.28
CA ARG A 63 2.72 0.59 9.25
C ARG A 63 2.98 1.63 8.18
N ASP A 64 2.32 1.51 7.03
CA ASP A 64 2.39 2.50 5.97
C ASP A 64 1.15 2.45 5.06
N ILE A 65 0.89 3.55 4.36
CA ILE A 65 -0.14 3.67 3.32
C ILE A 65 0.50 4.34 2.11
N VAL A 66 0.63 3.60 1.01
CA VAL A 66 1.42 4.02 -0.15
C VAL A 66 0.58 4.00 -1.42
N GLU A 67 0.61 5.08 -2.20
CA GLU A 67 0.05 5.11 -3.55
C GLU A 67 0.95 4.26 -4.47
N PRO A 68 0.42 3.25 -5.20
CA PRO A 68 1.24 2.45 -6.10
C PRO A 68 1.78 3.29 -7.25
N ARG A 69 3.10 3.23 -7.44
CA ARG A 69 3.81 3.96 -8.49
C ARG A 69 4.88 3.10 -9.11
N HIS A 70 5.16 3.35 -10.38
CA HIS A 70 6.23 2.68 -11.11
C HIS A 70 6.98 3.68 -12.01
N LYS A 71 8.31 3.71 -11.89
CA LYS A 71 9.17 4.57 -12.72
C LYS A 71 9.43 3.84 -14.04
N VAL A 72 8.88 4.36 -15.13
CA VAL A 72 8.96 3.73 -16.46
C VAL A 72 10.20 4.19 -17.23
N SER A 73 10.59 5.45 -17.06
CA SER A 73 11.78 6.01 -17.70
C SER A 73 12.35 7.17 -16.90
N GLY A 74 13.59 7.54 -17.18
CA GLY A 74 14.38 8.51 -16.41
C GLY A 74 15.34 7.82 -15.45
N ASN A 75 16.03 8.62 -14.64
CA ASN A 75 16.99 8.10 -13.64
C ASN A 75 16.28 7.60 -12.37
N GLY A 76 16.93 6.63 -11.72
CA GLY A 76 16.51 6.07 -10.43
C GLY A 76 15.17 5.33 -10.44
N GLN A 77 14.54 5.25 -9.26
CA GLN A 77 13.27 4.57 -9.02
C GLN A 77 12.34 5.40 -8.13
N VAL A 78 11.09 4.97 -7.98
CA VAL A 78 10.18 5.55 -6.97
C VAL A 78 10.72 5.27 -5.57
N PHE A 79 10.50 6.20 -4.63
CA PHE A 79 10.99 6.10 -3.24
C PHE A 79 12.53 5.88 -3.13
N PRO A 80 13.36 6.80 -3.65
CA PRO A 80 14.81 6.69 -3.57
C PRO A 80 15.29 6.66 -2.11
N GLY A 81 16.29 5.82 -1.83
CA GLY A 81 16.74 5.52 -0.46
C GLY A 81 15.94 4.40 0.24
N VAL A 82 14.76 4.03 -0.26
CA VAL A 82 13.96 2.90 0.23
C VAL A 82 14.07 1.72 -0.74
N LEU A 83 13.74 1.93 -2.01
CA LEU A 83 13.77 0.89 -3.05
C LEU A 83 15.09 0.85 -3.84
N GLY A 84 16.01 1.76 -3.57
CA GLY A 84 17.27 1.89 -4.29
C GLY A 84 18.17 2.98 -3.72
N ALA A 85 19.25 3.31 -4.42
CA ALA A 85 20.15 4.38 -4.02
C ALA A 85 19.43 5.74 -3.93
N VAL A 86 20.01 6.66 -3.16
CA VAL A 86 19.53 8.04 -3.10
C VAL A 86 19.95 8.75 -4.39
N GLU A 87 18.98 9.05 -5.24
CA GLU A 87 19.20 9.64 -6.57
C GLU A 87 18.20 10.77 -6.86
N ASN A 88 18.54 11.65 -7.80
CA ASN A 88 17.61 12.65 -8.31
C ASN A 88 16.62 11.99 -9.27
N VAL A 89 15.33 11.97 -8.89
CA VAL A 89 14.26 11.27 -9.64
C VAL A 89 13.23 12.23 -10.25
N GLY A 90 13.61 13.51 -10.42
CA GLY A 90 12.78 14.62 -10.88
C GLY A 90 12.59 14.75 -12.40
N ASP A 91 12.93 13.72 -13.17
CA ASP A 91 12.76 13.67 -14.63
C ASP A 91 12.21 12.31 -15.11
N GLY A 92 11.84 12.21 -16.38
CA GLY A 92 11.35 10.97 -16.99
C GLY A 92 9.85 10.75 -16.76
N ARG A 93 9.39 9.50 -16.80
CA ARG A 93 7.97 9.14 -16.69
C ARG A 93 7.72 8.19 -15.53
N THR A 94 6.72 8.55 -14.72
CA THR A 94 6.22 7.71 -13.62
C THR A 94 4.75 7.39 -13.86
N HIS A 95 4.38 6.12 -13.81
CA HIS A 95 3.00 5.67 -13.79
C HIS A 95 2.51 5.62 -12.33
N ARG A 96 1.26 6.02 -12.09
CA ARG A 96 0.60 5.86 -10.79
C ARG A 96 -0.80 5.25 -10.93
N LEU A 97 -1.17 4.42 -9.96
CA LEU A 97 -2.55 3.95 -9.80
C LEU A 97 -3.28 4.92 -8.87
N SER A 98 -3.87 5.99 -9.44
CA SER A 98 -4.56 7.01 -8.64
C SER A 98 -5.92 6.52 -8.15
N GLY A 99 -6.42 7.05 -7.03
CA GLY A 99 -7.71 6.62 -6.46
C GLY A 99 -7.63 5.37 -5.58
N MET A 100 -6.46 4.75 -5.47
CA MET A 100 -6.19 3.65 -4.53
C MET A 100 -4.92 3.87 -3.70
N ALA A 101 -4.81 3.12 -2.62
CA ALA A 101 -3.58 2.93 -1.88
C ALA A 101 -3.36 1.45 -1.52
N VAL A 102 -2.11 1.09 -1.25
CA VAL A 102 -1.75 -0.17 -0.60
C VAL A 102 -1.48 0.13 0.87
N VAL A 103 -2.11 -0.64 1.75
CA VAL A 103 -1.94 -0.51 3.20
C VAL A 103 -1.12 -1.70 3.70
N ALA A 104 0.04 -1.41 4.28
CA ALA A 104 0.83 -2.40 5.00
C ALA A 104 0.36 -2.46 6.45
N ALA A 105 -0.25 -3.57 6.85
CA ALA A 105 -0.73 -3.82 8.21
C ALA A 105 0.05 -4.99 8.82
N ALA A 106 0.75 -4.75 9.93
CA ALA A 106 1.56 -5.78 10.57
C ALA A 106 0.97 -6.16 11.92
N GLU A 107 0.77 -7.47 12.11
CA GLU A 107 0.47 -8.06 13.42
C GLU A 107 1.77 -8.08 14.24
N TYR A 108 2.08 -6.94 14.84
CA TYR A 108 3.30 -6.73 15.63
C TYR A 108 2.96 -6.02 16.94
N GLU A 109 3.15 -6.75 18.04
CA GLU A 109 3.15 -6.19 19.39
C GLU A 109 4.56 -5.67 19.68
N GLY A 110 4.75 -4.36 19.57
CA GLY A 110 6.04 -3.73 19.80
C GLY A 110 6.76 -4.16 21.07
N THR A 111 8.08 -4.35 21.00
CA THR A 111 8.93 -4.61 22.16
C THR A 111 9.18 -3.36 23.02
N ILE A 112 9.11 -2.18 22.41
CA ILE A 112 9.31 -0.88 23.08
C ILE A 112 7.97 -0.36 23.62
N ARG A 113 7.88 -0.23 24.94
CA ARG A 113 6.63 0.15 25.64
C ARG A 113 6.53 1.62 26.06
N ALA A 114 7.62 2.38 25.98
CA ALA A 114 7.66 3.80 26.32
C ALA A 114 8.73 4.57 25.52
N GLY A 115 8.55 5.89 25.38
CA GLY A 115 9.47 6.78 24.65
C GLY A 115 8.98 7.22 23.27
N THR A 116 9.79 8.02 22.58
CA THR A 116 9.45 8.58 21.25
C THR A 116 9.49 7.55 20.12
N THR A 117 10.11 6.40 20.36
CA THR A 117 10.24 5.28 19.43
C THR A 117 9.21 4.18 19.67
N VAL A 118 8.21 4.41 20.54
CA VAL A 118 7.12 3.45 20.76
C VAL A 118 6.36 3.27 19.45
N PRO A 119 6.19 2.02 18.98
CA PRO A 119 5.34 1.75 17.84
C PRO A 119 3.92 2.13 18.19
N ARG A 120 3.40 3.15 17.52
CA ARG A 120 2.00 3.56 17.65
C ARG A 120 1.21 2.86 16.57
N SER A 121 0.29 1.99 16.96
CA SER A 121 -0.65 1.37 16.05
C SER A 121 -1.59 2.45 15.50
N ALA A 122 -1.45 2.76 14.22
CA ALA A 122 -2.39 3.58 13.51
C ALA A 122 -3.64 2.76 13.14
N ILE A 123 -4.77 3.45 13.05
CA ILE A 123 -6.03 2.90 12.59
C ILE A 123 -6.57 3.74 11.43
N LEU A 124 -7.33 3.10 10.55
CA LEU A 124 -8.08 3.75 9.49
C LEU A 124 -9.53 3.26 9.52
N ASP A 125 -10.45 4.18 9.76
CA ASP A 125 -11.88 3.93 9.64
C ASP A 125 -12.34 4.21 8.20
N MET A 126 -13.06 3.28 7.58
CA MET A 126 -13.64 3.48 6.25
C MET A 126 -15.05 4.06 6.27
N ALA A 127 -15.70 4.10 7.44
CA ALA A 127 -17.00 4.73 7.65
C ALA A 127 -17.11 5.44 9.01
N GLY A 128 -18.12 6.30 9.14
CA GLY A 128 -18.40 7.06 10.38
C GLY A 128 -17.42 8.22 10.62
N PRO A 129 -17.43 8.80 11.83
CA PRO A 129 -16.69 10.05 12.12
C PRO A 129 -15.18 9.94 11.89
N GLY A 130 -14.58 8.77 12.11
CA GLY A 130 -13.16 8.53 11.85
C GLY A 130 -12.82 8.64 10.36
N ALA A 131 -13.74 8.25 9.48
CA ALA A 131 -13.57 8.36 8.04
C ALA A 131 -13.69 9.82 7.56
N GLU A 132 -14.56 10.62 8.17
CA GLU A 132 -14.78 12.03 7.80
C GLU A 132 -13.54 12.90 8.01
N VAL A 133 -12.69 12.57 8.99
CA VAL A 133 -11.48 13.32 9.34
C VAL A 133 -10.21 12.78 8.68
N SER A 134 -10.28 11.60 8.03
CA SER A 134 -9.14 10.94 7.40
C SER A 134 -9.21 11.08 5.88
N ARG A 135 -8.19 11.71 5.27
CA ARG A 135 -8.08 11.77 3.80
C ARG A 135 -7.93 10.40 3.16
N PHE A 136 -7.39 9.41 3.89
CA PHE A 136 -7.18 8.08 3.35
C PHE A 136 -8.48 7.29 3.20
N SER A 137 -9.52 7.62 3.97
CA SER A 137 -10.81 6.93 3.90
C SER A 137 -11.58 7.17 2.59
N ALA A 138 -11.12 8.14 1.78
CA ALA A 138 -11.67 8.43 0.46
C ALA A 138 -11.09 7.54 -0.67
N TYR A 139 -10.08 6.71 -0.40
CA TYR A 139 -9.45 5.84 -1.39
C TYR A 139 -9.91 4.38 -1.25
N LEU A 140 -9.78 3.63 -2.35
CA LEU A 140 -9.80 2.17 -2.31
C LEU A 140 -8.49 1.67 -1.71
N HIS A 141 -8.56 0.68 -0.82
CA HIS A 141 -7.35 0.11 -0.22
C HIS A 141 -7.20 -1.35 -0.61
N LEU A 142 -6.03 -1.70 -1.14
CA LEU A 142 -5.53 -3.07 -1.10
C LEU A 142 -4.74 -3.22 0.20
N VAL A 143 -5.29 -3.94 1.15
CA VAL A 143 -4.67 -4.15 2.46
C VAL A 143 -3.88 -5.44 2.43
N ILE A 144 -2.59 -5.34 2.77
CA ILE A 144 -1.69 -6.46 2.98
C ILE A 144 -1.50 -6.60 4.49
N SER A 145 -2.11 -7.63 5.07
CA SER A 145 -1.94 -7.96 6.48
C SER A 145 -0.89 -9.05 6.61
N PHE A 146 0.16 -8.84 7.41
CA PHE A 146 1.25 -9.79 7.54
C PHE A 146 1.74 -9.97 8.97
N ARG A 147 2.26 -11.16 9.26
CA ARG A 147 3.00 -11.47 10.49
C ARG A 147 4.49 -11.48 10.18
N ILE A 148 5.29 -11.06 11.15
CA ILE A 148 6.74 -11.14 11.07
C ILE A 148 7.27 -12.19 12.04
N VAL A 149 8.46 -12.73 11.75
CA VAL A 149 9.17 -13.63 12.66
C VAL A 149 9.29 -12.98 14.05
N PRO A 150 9.06 -13.73 15.14
CA PRO A 150 9.34 -13.23 16.48
C PRO A 150 10.81 -12.82 16.60
N GLY A 151 11.04 -11.62 17.13
CA GLY A 151 12.38 -11.08 17.42
C GLY A 151 12.96 -11.56 18.72
#